data_AF-A0A3D4ABU9-F1
#
_entry.id   AF-A0A3D4ABU9-F1
#
_cell.length_a   1.000
_cell.length_b   1.000
_cell.length_c   1.000
_cell.angle_alpha   90.00
_cell.angle_beta   90.00
_cell.angle_gamma   90.00
#
_symmetry.space_group_name_H-M   'P 1'
#
loop_
_entity.id
_entity.type
_entity.pdbx_description
1 polymer ?
#
loop_
_entity_poly.entity_id
_entity_poly.type
_entity_poly.pdbx_seq_one_letter_code
_entity_poly.pdbx_strand_id
1 'polypeptide(L)'
;MPLRQRPLPRTAFTLIELLVVITIIIILAGLILATVGYVQKKGATSRAAAEIAAMSAALESYKADNGIYPRDISPAYTDRLDARDNGNPTARPTPNLYQKASQFLYGELSGDRNFNNVIDLTEQTNRSYFTFKPQMLSTTTTVNYIRDPFGNSYGYSTIIAAGGNGGYNPTFDLWSTAGLTSDPPNKGPDTITPQWIKNW
;
A
#
# COMPACT_ATOMS: atom_id res chain seq x y z
N MET A 1 67.98 -36.97 23.73
CA MET A 1 66.90 -37.99 23.76
C MET A 1 65.60 -37.30 23.38
N PRO A 2 65.08 -37.42 22.14
CA PRO A 2 63.89 -36.68 21.73
C PRO A 2 62.60 -37.46 22.06
N LEU A 3 61.60 -36.76 22.62
CA LEU A 3 60.29 -37.33 22.93
C LEU A 3 59.42 -37.38 21.66
N ARG A 4 59.02 -38.59 21.28
CA ARG A 4 58.16 -38.85 20.12
C ARG A 4 56.74 -38.34 20.41
N GLN A 5 56.39 -37.17 19.89
CA GLN A 5 55.02 -36.65 19.93
C GLN A 5 54.11 -37.58 19.12
N ARG A 6 53.13 -38.20 19.78
CA ARG A 6 52.09 -39.00 19.12
C ARG A 6 51.14 -38.04 18.39
N PRO A 7 50.92 -38.21 17.07
CA PRO A 7 49.92 -37.40 16.37
C PRO A 7 48.54 -37.70 16.96
N LEU A 8 47.80 -36.66 17.32
CA LEU A 8 46.42 -36.78 17.77
C LEU A 8 45.56 -37.31 16.61
N PRO A 9 44.64 -38.25 16.85
CA PRO A 9 43.77 -38.78 15.81
C PRO A 9 42.95 -37.65 15.20
N ARG A 10 43.03 -37.51 13.87
CA ARG A 10 42.15 -36.61 13.13
C ARG A 10 40.75 -37.22 13.12
N THR A 11 39.82 -36.60 13.81
CA THR A 11 38.39 -36.94 13.75
C THR A 11 37.88 -36.64 12.35
N ALA A 12 37.54 -37.69 11.60
CA ALA A 12 36.88 -37.58 10.31
C ALA A 12 35.36 -37.56 10.52
N PHE A 13 34.65 -36.66 9.83
CA PHE A 13 33.19 -36.60 9.84
C PHE A 13 32.60 -37.88 9.23
N THR A 14 31.55 -38.40 9.84
CA THR A 14 30.81 -39.54 9.32
C THR A 14 29.75 -39.09 8.31
N LEU A 15 29.42 -39.96 7.34
CA LEU A 15 28.32 -39.70 6.39
C LEU A 15 26.97 -39.52 7.10
N ILE A 16 26.76 -40.20 8.23
CA ILE A 16 25.52 -40.10 8.98
C ILE A 16 25.39 -38.76 9.71
N GLU A 17 26.48 -38.20 10.23
CA GLU A 17 26.49 -36.84 10.80
C GLU A 17 26.13 -35.80 9.75
N LEU A 18 26.69 -35.91 8.54
CA LEU A 18 26.34 -35.01 7.46
C LEU A 18 24.86 -35.15 7.05
N LEU A 19 24.34 -36.38 7.00
CA LEU A 19 22.96 -36.66 6.63
C LEU A 19 21.97 -36.07 7.66
N VAL A 20 22.23 -36.24 8.96
CA VAL A 20 21.38 -35.66 10.00
C VAL A 20 21.38 -34.13 9.93
N VAL A 21 22.53 -33.51 9.67
CA VAL A 21 22.63 -32.04 9.57
C VAL A 21 21.81 -31.50 8.41
N ILE A 22 21.93 -32.08 7.21
CA ILE A 22 21.13 -31.63 6.07
C ILE A 22 19.63 -31.87 6.29
N THR A 23 19.25 -32.97 6.96
CA THR A 23 17.85 -33.23 7.32
C THR A 23 17.31 -32.14 8.25
N ILE A 24 18.07 -31.74 9.27
CA ILE A 24 17.68 -30.65 10.17
C ILE A 24 17.57 -29.32 9.41
N ILE A 25 18.52 -28.99 8.53
CA ILE A 25 18.48 -27.77 7.72
C ILE A 25 17.23 -27.74 6.83
N ILE A 26 16.87 -28.86 6.17
CA ILE A 26 15.68 -28.94 5.32
C ILE A 26 14.40 -28.71 6.14
N ILE A 27 14.31 -29.31 7.33
CA ILE A 27 13.14 -29.14 8.22
C ILE A 27 13.03 -27.67 8.66
N LEU A 28 14.13 -27.06 9.11
CA LEU A 28 14.15 -25.66 9.54
C LEU A 28 13.84 -24.69 8.39
N ALA A 29 14.43 -24.93 7.21
CA ALA A 29 14.15 -24.13 6.02
C ALA A 29 12.68 -24.21 5.63
N GLY A 30 12.07 -25.39 5.68
CA GLY A 30 10.64 -25.59 5.42
C GLY A 30 9.75 -24.79 6.37
N LEU A 31 10.06 -24.80 7.68
CA LEU A 31 9.29 -24.04 8.67
C LEU A 31 9.40 -22.53 8.45
N ILE A 32 10.59 -22.01 8.15
CA ILE A 32 10.81 -20.59 7.90
C ILE A 32 9.96 -20.13 6.71
N LEU A 33 10.04 -20.83 5.57
CA LEU A 33 9.30 -20.46 4.37
C LEU A 33 7.78 -20.42 4.59
N ALA A 34 7.24 -21.34 5.40
CA ALA A 34 5.81 -21.36 5.71
C ALA A 34 5.33 -20.11 6.47
N THR A 35 6.19 -19.44 7.24
CA THR A 35 5.82 -18.30 8.09
C THR A 35 5.95 -16.93 7.40
N VAL A 36 6.78 -16.82 6.36
CA VAL A 36 7.14 -15.54 5.73
C VAL A 36 5.93 -14.80 5.15
N GLY A 37 5.03 -15.51 4.45
CA GLY A 37 3.88 -14.88 3.80
C GLY A 37 2.92 -14.20 4.79
N TYR A 38 2.68 -14.82 5.94
CA TYR A 38 1.81 -14.26 6.97
C TYR A 38 2.41 -13.00 7.60
N VAL A 39 3.72 -13.03 7.92
CA VAL A 39 4.42 -11.89 8.50
C VAL A 39 4.48 -10.72 7.51
N GLN A 40 4.73 -11.00 6.23
CA GLN A 40 4.71 -9.98 5.18
C GLN A 40 3.33 -9.32 5.05
N LYS A 41 2.24 -10.12 5.00
CA LYS A 41 0.88 -9.57 4.92
C LYS A 41 0.56 -8.70 6.14
N LYS A 42 0.89 -9.17 7.35
CA LYS A 42 0.67 -8.40 8.59
C LYS A 42 1.48 -7.09 8.60
N GLY A 43 2.73 -7.13 8.15
CA GLY A 43 3.58 -5.94 8.00
C GLY A 43 3.01 -4.96 6.98
N ALA A 44 2.53 -5.45 5.84
CA ALA A 44 1.88 -4.66 4.80
C ALA A 44 0.59 -3.99 5.30
N THR A 45 -0.27 -4.72 6.03
CA THR A 45 -1.48 -4.17 6.67
C THR A 45 -1.13 -3.07 7.67
N SER A 46 -0.14 -3.31 8.55
CA SER A 46 0.28 -2.31 9.54
C SER A 46 0.86 -1.06 8.87
N ARG A 47 1.63 -1.24 7.79
CA ARG A 47 2.18 -0.14 7.00
C ARG A 47 1.07 0.66 6.31
N ALA A 48 0.09 -0.02 5.72
CA ALA A 48 -1.04 0.63 5.06
C ALA A 48 -1.85 1.48 6.04
N ALA A 49 -2.08 0.97 7.25
CA ALA A 49 -2.78 1.72 8.29
C ALA A 49 -2.02 2.98 8.71
N ALA A 50 -0.69 2.88 8.86
CA ALA A 50 0.15 4.02 9.18
C ALA A 50 0.19 5.07 8.04
N GLU A 51 0.28 4.62 6.78
CA GLU A 51 0.24 5.50 5.61
C GLU A 51 -1.12 6.21 5.49
N ILE A 52 -2.24 5.51 5.70
CA ILE A 52 -3.59 6.10 5.71
C ILE A 52 -3.74 7.13 6.83
N ALA A 53 -3.24 6.84 8.04
CA ALA A 53 -3.27 7.79 9.15
C ALA A 53 -2.45 9.04 8.85
N ALA A 54 -1.26 8.89 8.26
CA ALA A 54 -0.39 10.00 7.91
C ALA A 54 -0.98 10.86 6.78
N MET A 55 -1.55 10.23 5.74
CA MET A 55 -2.27 10.94 4.68
C MET A 55 -3.53 11.64 5.21
N SER A 56 -4.28 11.01 6.12
CA SER A 56 -5.44 11.64 6.77
C SER A 56 -5.04 12.90 7.55
N ALA A 57 -3.91 12.89 8.26
CA ALA A 57 -3.40 14.08 8.95
C ALA A 57 -2.98 15.20 7.97
N ALA A 58 -2.39 14.84 6.84
CA ALA A 58 -2.08 15.80 5.77
C ALA A 58 -3.35 16.38 5.14
N LEU A 59 -4.40 15.56 4.98
CA LEU A 59 -5.72 15.99 4.50
C LEU A 59 -6.38 17.00 5.44
N GLU A 60 -6.24 16.84 6.76
CA GLU A 60 -6.68 17.86 7.72
C GLU A 60 -5.92 19.18 7.56
N SER A 61 -4.61 19.11 7.34
CA SER A 61 -3.78 20.31 7.09
C SER A 61 -4.17 21.00 5.78
N TYR A 62 -4.43 20.22 4.73
CA TYR A 62 -4.95 20.71 3.46
C TYR A 62 -6.28 21.43 3.66
N LYS A 63 -7.23 20.82 4.37
CA LYS A 63 -8.54 21.43 4.64
C LYS A 63 -8.43 22.69 5.49
N ALA A 64 -7.52 22.73 6.46
CA ALA A 64 -7.31 23.93 7.27
C ALA A 64 -6.92 25.15 6.40
N ASP A 65 -6.13 24.93 5.35
CA ASP A 65 -5.69 25.98 4.45
C ASP A 65 -6.70 26.27 3.32
N ASN A 66 -7.45 25.27 2.83
CA ASN A 66 -8.31 25.39 1.64
C ASN A 66 -9.82 25.38 1.93
N GLY A 67 -10.23 25.12 3.18
CA GLY A 67 -11.62 25.02 3.62
C GLY A 67 -12.35 23.74 3.21
N ILE A 68 -11.79 22.93 2.32
CA ILE A 68 -12.36 21.67 1.82
C ILE A 68 -11.26 20.62 1.67
N TYR A 69 -11.62 19.33 1.76
CA TYR A 69 -10.70 18.27 1.38
C TYR A 69 -10.45 18.28 -0.15
N PRO A 70 -9.31 17.76 -0.62
CA PRO A 70 -9.03 17.59 -2.05
C PRO A 70 -10.20 16.94 -2.78
N ARG A 71 -10.80 17.66 -3.72
CA ARG A 71 -11.95 17.18 -4.46
C ARG A 71 -11.83 17.61 -5.91
N ASP A 72 -11.94 16.68 -6.86
CA ASP A 72 -11.97 17.02 -8.27
C ASP A 72 -13.42 17.20 -8.74
N ILE A 73 -13.73 18.34 -9.35
CA ILE A 73 -15.11 18.64 -9.81
C ILE A 73 -15.32 18.17 -11.26
N SER A 74 -14.25 18.19 -12.05
CA SER A 74 -14.23 17.69 -13.43
C SER A 74 -12.84 17.11 -13.68
N PRO A 75 -12.70 15.80 -13.95
CA PRO A 75 -13.74 14.82 -14.35
C PRO A 75 -14.52 14.11 -13.24
N ALA A 76 -14.36 14.52 -11.97
CA ALA A 76 -15.09 14.02 -10.80
C ALA A 76 -14.73 12.58 -10.39
N TYR A 77 -13.45 12.21 -10.48
CA TYR A 77 -12.94 10.90 -10.08
C TYR A 77 -13.13 10.61 -8.59
N THR A 78 -12.81 11.56 -7.70
CA THR A 78 -12.98 11.45 -6.25
C THR A 78 -14.46 11.42 -5.87
N ASP A 79 -15.31 12.15 -6.61
CA ASP A 79 -16.76 12.19 -6.37
C ASP A 79 -17.51 10.97 -6.91
N ARG A 80 -16.91 10.20 -7.84
CA ARG A 80 -17.55 9.05 -8.48
C ARG A 80 -17.07 7.70 -7.99
N LEU A 81 -15.89 7.65 -7.37
CA LEU A 81 -15.37 6.41 -6.81
C LEU A 81 -16.20 6.03 -5.57
N ASP A 82 -16.93 4.93 -5.63
CA ASP A 82 -17.73 4.45 -4.50
C ASP A 82 -17.09 3.23 -3.86
N ALA A 83 -16.69 3.31 -2.59
CA ALA A 83 -16.12 2.18 -1.85
C ALA A 83 -17.10 0.98 -1.71
N ARG A 84 -18.40 1.17 -1.93
CA ARG A 84 -19.42 0.12 -1.87
C ARG A 84 -19.50 -0.74 -3.13
N ASP A 85 -19.19 -0.15 -4.29
CA ASP A 85 -19.36 -0.79 -5.60
C ASP A 85 -18.04 -0.90 -6.39
N ASN A 86 -17.05 -0.08 -6.05
CA ASN A 86 -15.74 -0.03 -6.68
C ASN A 86 -14.71 -0.44 -5.64
N GLY A 87 -14.49 -1.75 -5.54
CA GLY A 87 -13.52 -2.38 -4.63
C GLY A 87 -12.29 -2.95 -5.33
N ASN A 88 -12.24 -2.89 -6.66
CA ASN A 88 -11.16 -3.45 -7.44
C ASN A 88 -10.23 -2.36 -8.02
N PRO A 89 -9.02 -2.16 -7.45
CA PRO A 89 -8.07 -1.16 -7.93
C PRO A 89 -7.44 -1.52 -9.28
N THR A 90 -7.57 -2.78 -9.70
CA THR A 90 -7.03 -3.31 -10.96
C THR A 90 -8.08 -3.44 -12.05
N ALA A 91 -9.35 -3.19 -11.74
CA ALA A 91 -10.41 -3.25 -12.73
C ALA A 91 -10.07 -2.30 -13.88
N ARG A 92 -10.50 -2.68 -15.09
CA ARG A 92 -10.29 -1.89 -16.32
C ARG A 92 -11.55 -1.14 -16.78
N PRO A 93 -12.39 -0.50 -15.93
CA PRO A 93 -13.20 0.59 -16.49
C PRO A 93 -12.23 1.69 -16.91
N THR A 94 -12.40 2.22 -18.11
CA THR A 94 -11.62 3.37 -18.60
C THR A 94 -12.45 4.63 -18.46
N PRO A 95 -11.99 5.64 -17.68
CA PRO A 95 -10.76 5.65 -16.87
C PRO A 95 -10.88 4.83 -15.57
N ASN A 96 -9.75 4.26 -15.10
CA ASN A 96 -9.70 3.55 -13.83
C ASN A 96 -9.82 4.58 -12.68
N LEU A 97 -11.01 4.64 -12.07
CA LEU A 97 -11.37 5.66 -11.08
C LEU A 97 -10.45 5.63 -9.85
N TYR A 98 -10.03 4.44 -9.42
CA TYR A 98 -9.08 4.26 -8.31
C TYR A 98 -7.78 5.01 -8.56
N GLN A 99 -7.13 4.70 -9.68
CA GLN A 99 -5.84 5.29 -10.00
C GLN A 99 -5.96 6.80 -10.21
N LYS A 100 -7.05 7.25 -10.85
CA LYS A 100 -7.26 8.68 -11.10
C LYS A 100 -7.57 9.50 -9.85
N ALA A 101 -8.41 8.99 -8.95
CA ALA A 101 -8.66 9.64 -7.68
C ALA A 101 -7.39 9.68 -6.81
N SER A 102 -6.60 8.60 -6.80
CA SER A 102 -5.32 8.52 -6.09
C SER A 102 -4.25 9.44 -6.69
N GLN A 103 -4.16 9.54 -8.02
CA GLN A 103 -3.27 10.48 -8.71
C GLN A 103 -3.62 11.92 -8.37
N PHE A 104 -4.91 12.26 -8.35
CA PHE A 104 -5.38 13.57 -7.95
C PHE A 104 -4.99 13.90 -6.51
N LEU A 105 -5.26 12.98 -5.58
CA LEU A 105 -4.86 13.13 -4.17
C LEU A 105 -3.35 13.35 -4.02
N TYR A 106 -2.54 12.59 -4.77
CA TYR A 106 -1.09 12.77 -4.78
C TYR A 106 -0.70 14.19 -5.16
N GLY A 107 -1.26 14.74 -6.26
CA GLY A 107 -0.90 16.09 -6.69
C GLY A 107 -1.31 17.19 -5.72
N GLU A 108 -2.46 17.04 -5.09
CA GLU A 108 -2.97 17.98 -4.07
C GLU A 108 -2.13 17.96 -2.79
N LEU A 109 -1.70 16.79 -2.34
CA LEU A 109 -0.92 16.66 -1.10
C LEU A 109 0.58 16.92 -1.30
N SER A 110 1.16 16.53 -2.43
CA SER A 110 2.58 16.72 -2.71
C SER A 110 2.93 18.12 -3.21
N GLY A 111 2.01 18.76 -3.94
CA GLY A 111 2.26 19.99 -4.70
C GLY A 111 2.75 19.74 -6.14
N ASP A 112 3.03 18.49 -6.52
CA ASP A 112 3.42 18.06 -7.88
C ASP A 112 2.17 17.86 -8.76
N ARG A 113 1.91 18.81 -9.66
CA ARG A 113 0.73 18.89 -10.52
C ARG A 113 0.94 18.28 -11.90
N ASN A 114 2.19 18.16 -12.35
CA ASN A 114 2.56 17.53 -13.61
C ASN A 114 2.85 16.02 -13.44
N PHE A 115 2.91 15.54 -12.18
CA PHE A 115 3.07 14.16 -11.76
C PHE A 115 4.41 13.53 -12.16
N ASN A 116 5.47 14.31 -12.32
CA ASN A 116 6.80 13.79 -12.69
C ASN A 116 7.66 13.41 -11.48
N ASN A 117 7.11 13.50 -10.26
CA ASN A 117 7.81 13.26 -8.99
C ASN A 117 9.00 14.22 -8.74
N VAL A 118 8.92 15.44 -9.28
CA VAL A 118 9.92 16.49 -9.13
C VAL A 118 9.20 17.83 -8.96
N ILE A 119 9.44 18.52 -7.85
CA ILE A 119 8.98 19.90 -7.69
C ILE A 119 9.92 20.81 -8.48
N ASP A 120 9.43 21.31 -9.61
CA ASP A 120 10.17 22.25 -10.46
C ASP A 120 9.77 23.71 -10.19
N LEU A 121 10.36 24.64 -10.93
CA LEU A 121 10.10 26.07 -10.79
C LEU A 121 8.63 26.45 -11.10
N THR A 122 7.89 25.62 -11.83
CA THR A 122 6.48 25.84 -12.14
C THR A 122 5.56 25.45 -10.98
N GLU A 123 6.07 24.62 -10.06
CA GLU A 123 5.32 24.06 -8.94
C GLU A 123 5.86 24.50 -7.58
N GLN A 124 6.97 25.23 -7.54
CA GLN A 124 7.62 25.67 -6.30
C GLN A 124 6.71 26.51 -5.38
N THR A 125 5.72 27.20 -5.95
CA THR A 125 4.73 27.97 -5.17
C THR A 125 3.58 27.12 -4.64
N ASN A 126 3.42 25.89 -5.11
CA ASN A 126 2.39 24.99 -4.62
C ASN A 126 2.72 24.55 -3.21
N ARG A 127 1.72 24.55 -2.34
CA ARG A 127 1.88 24.11 -0.97
C ARG A 127 1.96 22.59 -0.92
N SER A 128 2.99 22.08 -0.25
CA SER A 128 3.16 20.66 0.02
C SER A 128 2.67 20.34 1.43
N TYR A 129 1.73 19.41 1.53
CA TYR A 129 1.15 18.93 2.79
C TYR A 129 1.71 17.56 3.20
N PHE A 130 2.27 16.81 2.24
CA PHE A 130 2.79 15.47 2.46
C PHE A 130 3.96 15.12 1.53
N THR A 131 5.00 14.49 2.08
CA THR A 131 6.11 13.94 1.29
C THR A 131 5.94 12.43 1.11
N PHE A 132 5.67 12.01 -0.12
CA PHE A 132 5.56 10.60 -0.46
C PHE A 132 6.93 9.93 -0.59
N LYS A 133 7.08 8.74 -0.01
CA LYS A 133 8.29 7.94 -0.20
C LYS A 133 8.26 7.29 -1.58
N PRO A 134 9.41 7.02 -2.23
CA PRO A 134 9.45 6.38 -3.55
C PRO A 134 8.68 5.05 -3.62
N GLN A 135 8.66 4.29 -2.53
CA GLN A 135 7.92 3.02 -2.44
C GLN A 135 6.39 3.18 -2.41
N MET A 136 5.90 4.39 -2.10
CA MET A 136 4.47 4.75 -2.09
C MET A 136 4.01 5.27 -3.46
N LEU A 137 4.87 5.28 -4.48
CA LEU A 137 4.54 5.80 -5.80
C LEU A 137 4.48 4.67 -6.82
N SER A 138 3.74 4.87 -7.90
CA SER A 138 3.78 3.97 -9.05
C SER A 138 5.21 3.93 -9.62
N THR A 139 5.66 2.76 -10.07
CA THR A 139 7.05 2.50 -10.54
C THR A 139 7.39 3.08 -11.91
N THR A 140 6.63 4.07 -12.37
CA THR A 140 6.76 4.74 -13.67
C THR A 140 7.40 6.11 -13.50
N THR A 141 7.89 6.69 -14.59
CA THR A 141 8.47 8.04 -14.59
C THR A 141 7.45 9.11 -14.20
N THR A 142 6.18 8.90 -14.56
CA THR A 142 5.06 9.69 -14.05
C THR A 142 4.36 8.94 -12.92
N VAL A 143 3.94 9.67 -11.89
CA VAL A 143 3.13 9.15 -10.79
C VAL A 143 1.69 8.97 -11.28
N ASN A 144 1.31 7.72 -11.48
CA ASN A 144 -0.03 7.33 -11.91
C ASN A 144 -1.01 7.15 -10.75
N TYR A 145 -0.50 6.90 -9.54
CA TYR A 145 -1.27 6.73 -8.30
C TYR A 145 -0.32 6.57 -7.10
N ILE A 146 -0.86 6.76 -5.89
CA ILE A 146 -0.23 6.38 -4.62
C ILE A 146 -0.40 4.86 -4.45
N ARG A 147 0.73 4.17 -4.40
CA ARG A 147 0.85 2.72 -4.26
C ARG A 147 0.77 2.30 -2.79
N ASP A 148 -0.08 1.32 -2.50
CA ASP A 148 -0.19 0.66 -1.20
C ASP A 148 0.88 -0.45 -1.03
N PRO A 149 1.10 -0.96 0.19
CA PRO A 149 2.08 -2.03 0.46
C PRO A 149 1.81 -3.36 -0.28
N PHE A 150 0.63 -3.52 -0.87
CA PHE A 150 0.24 -4.71 -1.63
C PHE A 150 0.46 -4.52 -3.15
N GLY A 151 0.93 -3.34 -3.57
CA GLY A 151 1.25 -3.01 -4.95
C GLY A 151 0.11 -2.40 -5.76
N ASN A 152 -1.06 -2.17 -5.14
CA ASN A 152 -2.23 -1.58 -5.76
C ASN A 152 -2.34 -0.08 -5.44
N SER A 153 -3.28 0.63 -6.09
CA SER A 153 -3.59 2.02 -5.73
C SER A 153 -4.39 2.08 -4.42
N TYR A 154 -4.12 3.08 -3.59
CA TYR A 154 -5.11 3.52 -2.59
C TYR A 154 -6.40 4.00 -3.29
N GLY A 155 -7.54 3.76 -2.66
CA GLY A 155 -8.81 4.38 -3.01
C GLY A 155 -9.00 5.68 -2.23
N TYR A 156 -9.47 6.72 -2.92
CA TYR A 156 -9.80 8.00 -2.32
C TYR A 156 -11.14 8.49 -2.87
N SER A 157 -12.09 8.77 -2.00
CA SER A 157 -13.42 9.21 -2.39
C SER A 157 -13.91 10.38 -1.56
N THR A 158 -14.60 11.29 -2.22
CA THR A 158 -15.33 12.42 -1.64
C THR A 158 -16.82 12.37 -2.00
N ILE A 159 -17.32 11.21 -2.44
CA ILE A 159 -18.69 11.07 -2.97
C ILE A 159 -19.78 11.59 -2.03
N ILE A 160 -19.69 11.36 -0.72
CA ILE A 160 -20.67 11.90 0.24
C ILE A 160 -20.50 13.40 0.40
N ALA A 161 -19.27 13.90 0.56
CA ALA A 161 -18.97 15.33 0.62
C ALA A 161 -19.39 16.07 -0.66
N ALA A 162 -19.51 15.35 -1.77
CA ALA A 162 -20.02 15.83 -3.04
C ALA A 162 -21.56 15.90 -3.15
N GLY A 163 -22.27 15.37 -2.15
CA GLY A 163 -23.73 15.21 -2.17
C GLY A 163 -24.20 13.92 -2.87
N GLY A 164 -23.31 12.98 -3.15
CA GLY A 164 -23.64 11.65 -3.66
C GLY A 164 -24.08 10.68 -2.55
N ASN A 165 -24.67 9.55 -2.97
CA ASN A 165 -25.26 8.55 -2.06
C ASN A 165 -24.38 7.31 -1.82
N GLY A 166 -23.09 7.36 -2.17
CA GLY A 166 -22.10 6.28 -2.00
C GLY A 166 -21.27 6.39 -0.72
N GLY A 167 -20.13 5.68 -0.66
CA GLY A 167 -19.09 5.88 0.36
C GLY A 167 -19.46 5.50 1.79
N TYR A 168 -18.65 5.82 2.78
CA TYR A 168 -18.93 5.51 4.19
C TYR A 168 -18.76 6.70 5.12
N ASN A 169 -17.83 7.60 4.83
CA ASN A 169 -17.52 8.76 5.63
C ASN A 169 -18.10 10.06 5.01
N PRO A 170 -18.78 10.93 5.81
CA PRO A 170 -19.33 12.18 5.29
C PRO A 170 -18.30 13.15 4.70
N THR A 171 -17.02 13.02 5.05
CA THR A 171 -15.96 13.92 4.55
C THR A 171 -15.17 13.31 3.39
N PHE A 172 -14.47 12.21 3.65
CA PHE A 172 -13.73 11.47 2.65
C PHE A 172 -13.49 10.03 3.10
N ASP A 173 -13.46 9.12 2.13
CA ASP A 173 -13.04 7.74 2.32
C ASP A 173 -11.61 7.57 1.79
N LEU A 174 -10.76 6.91 2.56
CA LEU A 174 -9.39 6.56 2.18
C LEU A 174 -9.12 5.11 2.58
N TRP A 175 -8.75 4.27 1.62
CA TRP A 175 -8.57 2.83 1.88
C TRP A 175 -7.55 2.14 0.98
N SER A 176 -7.04 1.01 1.47
CA SER A 176 -6.34 -0.02 0.72
C SER A 176 -7.18 -1.30 0.73
N THR A 177 -7.20 -2.01 -0.39
CA THR A 177 -7.98 -3.26 -0.54
C THR A 177 -7.27 -4.47 0.05
N ALA A 178 -6.14 -4.28 0.77
CA ALA A 178 -5.34 -5.34 1.37
C ALA A 178 -4.86 -6.40 0.35
N GLY A 179 -4.65 -5.99 -0.90
CA GLY A 179 -4.27 -6.87 -2.00
C GLY A 179 -5.44 -7.57 -2.70
N LEU A 180 -6.69 -7.33 -2.28
CA LEU A 180 -7.87 -7.84 -2.98
C LEU A 180 -8.13 -7.04 -4.27
N THR A 181 -8.57 -7.73 -5.31
CA THR A 181 -8.79 -7.19 -6.66
C THR A 181 -10.19 -7.57 -7.16
N SER A 182 -11.19 -7.48 -6.29
CA SER A 182 -12.59 -7.80 -6.56
C SER A 182 -13.48 -6.72 -5.98
N ASP A 183 -14.57 -6.40 -6.68
CA ASP A 183 -15.57 -5.45 -6.19
C ASP A 183 -16.48 -6.08 -5.13
N PRO A 184 -17.04 -5.29 -4.19
CA PRO A 184 -17.94 -5.82 -3.18
C PRO A 184 -19.21 -6.34 -3.84
N PRO A 185 -19.86 -7.36 -3.27
CA PRO A 185 -21.06 -7.91 -3.87
C PRO A 185 -22.20 -6.88 -3.82
N ASN A 186 -22.77 -6.54 -4.98
CA ASN A 186 -23.92 -5.63 -5.08
C ASN A 186 -25.16 -6.10 -4.28
N LYS A 187 -25.24 -7.41 -3.96
CA LYS A 187 -26.28 -8.02 -3.13
C LYS A 187 -25.70 -9.18 -2.32
N GLY A 188 -26.05 -9.26 -1.04
CA GLY A 188 -25.62 -10.33 -0.14
C GLY A 188 -24.59 -9.87 0.90
N PRO A 189 -24.10 -10.79 1.75
CA PRO A 189 -23.14 -10.45 2.79
C PRO A 189 -21.79 -10.06 2.19
N ASP A 190 -21.29 -8.89 2.56
CA ASP A 190 -19.98 -8.42 2.15
C ASP A 190 -18.86 -9.15 2.92
N THR A 191 -18.04 -9.88 2.18
CA THR A 191 -16.91 -10.66 2.72
C THR A 191 -15.55 -10.02 2.45
N ILE A 192 -15.51 -8.91 1.70
CA ILE A 192 -14.25 -8.32 1.22
C ILE A 192 -13.92 -6.99 1.88
N THR A 193 -14.88 -6.06 2.05
CA THR A 193 -14.58 -4.75 2.67
C THR A 193 -14.21 -4.84 4.16
N PRO A 194 -14.58 -5.89 4.93
CA PRO A 194 -14.04 -6.10 6.28
C PRO A 194 -12.53 -6.41 6.29
N GLN A 195 -11.95 -6.85 5.16
CA GLN A 195 -10.52 -7.16 5.06
C GLN A 195 -9.69 -5.93 4.65
N TRP A 196 -10.33 -4.85 4.22
CA TRP A 196 -9.67 -3.63 3.77
C TRP A 196 -9.09 -2.85 4.96
N ILE A 197 -8.04 -2.08 4.69
CA ILE A 197 -7.51 -1.08 5.62
C ILE A 197 -8.10 0.26 5.24
N LYS A 198 -8.78 0.94 6.16
CA LYS A 198 -9.62 2.10 5.85
C LYS A 198 -9.74 3.09 7.00
N ASN A 199 -10.26 4.28 6.71
CA ASN A 199 -10.45 5.38 7.68
C ASN A 199 -11.87 5.49 8.26
N TRP A 200 -12.74 4.51 8.02
CA TRP A 200 -14.09 4.41 8.57
C TRP A 200 -14.32 3.14 9.38
#